data_AF-A0A1F0VLI3-F1
#
_entry.id   AF-A0A1F0VLI3-F1
#
_cell.length_a   1.000
_cell.length_b   1.000
_cell.length_c   1.000
_cell.angle_alpha   90.00
_cell.angle_beta   90.00
_cell.angle_gamma   90.00
#
_symmetry.space_group_name_H-M   'P 1'
#
loop_
_entity.id
_entity.type
_entity.pdbx_description
1 polymer ?
#
loop_
_entity_poly.entity_id
_entity_poly.type
_entity_poly.pdbx_seq_one_letter_code
_entity_poly.pdbx_strand_id
1 'polypeptide(L)'
;MKVQSTAIEGLLIVELDVHGDNRGWFKENWQREKMVAAGLPDFQPVQNNVSFNAEKGVTRGLHAEPWNKLVSVASGRAFGAWCDLREGSSTFGQLVTHELREDVAVFVPRGVANGFQALEACAYSYLVNDHWSPDAEYTCVNLDMVDWPLEPTEISDKDKGHPALADVSPMPPRRILVTGANGQLGRALKKFLPSAGLGAVEFCGHEEFDITNPPARPWKQYSAIINCAAYNDVNGAEDDRAAAWAVNASAPAKLARIAAENNLTLVHVSSDYIFDGSHEVHSEEEVPSPLSAYGASKAAGDTAAQTAPRHYVIRTSWVFGDGANFMATMRSLANKGVKPSVIHDQRGRPTFAEDLAKGIIHLLKTEAEYGVYNISNSGDVVGRDEIAMAVFTGVGQDPANVAPVSTEQYREIAGPEAPRPKESTFDLSKIEATGFKPMNWRAALALYLGLYPA
;
A
#
# COMPACT_ATOMS: atom_id res chain seq x y z
N MET A 1 12.31 -15.61 -25.47
CA MET A 1 11.39 -15.84 -24.33
C MET A 1 10.04 -15.21 -24.63
N LYS A 2 8.93 -15.89 -24.28
CA LYS A 2 7.56 -15.39 -24.48
C LYS A 2 6.70 -15.69 -23.25
N VAL A 3 5.84 -14.75 -22.85
CA VAL A 3 4.91 -14.89 -21.73
C VAL A 3 3.49 -14.91 -22.26
N GLN A 4 2.67 -15.84 -21.77
CA GLN A 4 1.29 -16.03 -22.20
C GLN A 4 0.36 -16.10 -20.98
N SER A 5 -0.72 -15.33 -21.01
CA SER A 5 -1.80 -15.43 -20.02
C SER A 5 -2.61 -16.71 -20.22
N THR A 6 -3.27 -17.17 -19.16
CA THR A 6 -4.14 -18.35 -19.18
C THR A 6 -5.58 -17.96 -18.82
N ALA A 7 -6.45 -18.97 -18.69
CA ALA A 7 -7.82 -18.77 -18.19
C ALA A 7 -7.89 -18.41 -16.69
N ILE A 8 -6.79 -18.57 -15.94
CA ILE A 8 -6.70 -18.15 -14.54
C ILE A 8 -5.98 -16.81 -14.47
N GLU A 9 -6.61 -15.81 -13.84
CA GLU A 9 -6.04 -14.46 -13.73
C GLU A 9 -4.67 -14.48 -13.04
N GLY A 10 -3.64 -13.98 -13.73
CA GLY A 10 -2.27 -13.88 -13.22
C GLY A 10 -1.45 -15.16 -13.30
N LEU A 11 -2.03 -16.31 -13.69
CA LEU A 11 -1.27 -17.52 -14.01
C LEU A 11 -0.70 -17.37 -15.43
N LEU A 12 0.64 -17.44 -15.54
CA LEU A 12 1.34 -17.17 -16.80
C LEU A 12 2.20 -18.37 -17.21
N ILE A 13 2.11 -18.76 -18.47
CA ILE A 13 3.03 -19.71 -19.09
C ILE A 13 4.20 -18.93 -19.70
N VAL A 14 5.41 -19.41 -19.43
CA VAL A 14 6.67 -18.78 -19.84
C VAL A 14 7.43 -19.74 -20.73
N GLU A 15 7.51 -19.43 -22.02
CA GLU A 15 8.38 -20.13 -22.97
C GLU A 15 9.80 -19.59 -22.80
N LEU A 16 10.68 -20.44 -22.28
CA LEU A 16 12.09 -20.15 -22.02
C LEU A 16 12.92 -20.35 -23.28
N ASP A 17 13.99 -19.56 -23.41
CA ASP A 17 15.00 -19.80 -24.42
C ASP A 17 15.89 -20.97 -23.96
N VAL A 18 15.89 -22.06 -24.74
CA VAL A 18 16.70 -23.24 -24.49
C VAL A 18 17.73 -23.40 -25.61
N HIS A 19 19.00 -23.50 -25.21
CA HIS A 19 20.11 -23.64 -26.14
C HIS A 19 20.68 -25.05 -26.06
N GLY A 20 20.40 -25.87 -27.09
CA GLY A 20 20.93 -27.23 -27.20
C GLY A 20 22.28 -27.29 -27.90
N ASP A 21 23.15 -28.19 -27.45
CA ASP A 21 24.38 -28.59 -28.12
C ASP A 21 24.64 -30.11 -27.94
N ASN A 22 25.81 -30.59 -28.37
CA ASN A 22 26.18 -32.01 -28.26
C ASN A 22 26.41 -32.51 -26.81
N ARG A 23 26.35 -31.63 -25.81
CA ARG A 23 26.49 -31.94 -24.38
C ARG A 23 25.15 -31.92 -23.64
N GLY A 24 24.06 -31.54 -24.30
CA GLY A 24 22.73 -31.41 -23.71
C GLY A 24 22.10 -30.06 -24.04
N TRP A 25 21.47 -29.43 -23.05
CA TRP A 25 20.89 -28.09 -23.21
C TRP A 25 21.23 -27.18 -22.02
N PHE A 26 21.23 -25.87 -22.29
CA PHE A 26 21.37 -24.81 -21.31
C PHE A 26 20.14 -23.90 -21.35
N LYS A 27 19.65 -23.50 -20.17
CA LYS A 27 18.60 -22.49 -20.03
C LYS A 27 18.84 -21.61 -18.83
N GLU A 28 18.44 -20.35 -18.93
CA GLU A 28 18.29 -19.48 -17.77
C GLU A 28 16.92 -19.72 -17.16
N ASN A 29 16.85 -20.58 -16.14
CA ASN A 29 15.59 -20.95 -15.52
C ASN A 29 14.94 -19.78 -14.74
N TRP A 30 15.75 -18.80 -14.33
CA TRP A 30 15.32 -17.49 -13.84
C TRP A 30 16.37 -16.45 -14.18
N GLN A 31 15.93 -15.35 -14.81
CA GLN A 31 16.74 -14.15 -15.01
C GLN A 31 15.78 -12.96 -14.89
N ARG A 32 15.91 -12.20 -13.80
CA ARG A 32 14.94 -11.15 -13.41
C ARG A 32 14.72 -10.11 -14.50
N GLU A 33 15.79 -9.55 -15.06
CA GLU A 33 15.72 -8.47 -16.05
C GLU A 33 14.98 -8.91 -17.32
N LYS A 34 15.36 -10.05 -17.89
CA LYS A 34 14.75 -10.63 -19.10
C LYS A 34 13.30 -11.01 -18.88
N MET A 35 13.00 -11.64 -17.74
CA MET A 35 11.64 -12.11 -17.44
C MET A 35 10.69 -10.96 -17.13
N VAL A 36 11.12 -9.96 -16.37
CA VAL A 36 10.32 -8.75 -16.11
C VAL A 36 10.09 -7.96 -17.39
N ALA A 37 11.12 -7.80 -18.22
CA ALA A 37 10.97 -7.17 -19.55
C ALA A 37 10.03 -7.94 -20.48
N ALA A 38 9.93 -9.27 -20.32
CA ALA A 38 9.02 -10.12 -21.07
C ALA A 38 7.57 -10.12 -20.52
N GLY A 39 7.32 -9.45 -19.39
CA GLY A 39 5.98 -9.29 -18.80
C GLY A 39 5.70 -10.17 -17.57
N LEU A 40 6.70 -10.83 -16.97
CA LEU A 40 6.51 -11.41 -15.64
C LEU A 40 6.48 -10.31 -14.56
N PRO A 41 5.63 -10.46 -13.52
CA PRO A 41 5.75 -9.62 -12.34
C PRO A 41 7.11 -9.85 -11.67
N ASP A 42 7.73 -8.78 -11.19
CA ASP A 42 8.94 -8.87 -10.37
C ASP A 42 8.58 -9.40 -8.97
N PHE A 43 8.50 -10.72 -8.85
CA PHE A 43 8.08 -11.37 -7.62
C PHE A 43 9.19 -11.54 -6.59
N GLN A 44 10.46 -11.32 -6.96
CA GLN A 44 11.65 -11.38 -6.10
C GLN A 44 11.81 -12.70 -5.33
N PRO A 45 12.20 -13.79 -6.01
CA PRO A 45 12.35 -15.09 -5.36
C PRO A 45 13.46 -15.08 -4.30
N VAL A 46 13.18 -15.68 -3.14
CA VAL A 46 14.10 -15.76 -1.99
C VAL A 46 14.56 -17.19 -1.72
N GLN A 47 13.91 -18.19 -2.33
CA GLN A 47 14.19 -19.59 -2.11
C GLN A 47 13.97 -20.39 -3.40
N ASN A 48 14.88 -21.33 -3.67
CA ASN A 48 14.77 -22.32 -4.73
C ASN A 48 14.57 -23.71 -4.12
N ASN A 49 13.64 -24.47 -4.68
CA ASN A 49 13.29 -25.80 -4.24
C ASN A 49 13.41 -26.77 -5.40
N VAL A 50 13.82 -28.00 -5.09
CA VAL A 50 13.90 -29.09 -6.07
C VAL A 50 13.30 -30.34 -5.45
N SER A 51 12.42 -31.01 -6.19
CA SER A 51 11.94 -32.36 -5.86
C SER A 51 12.30 -33.32 -6.99
N PHE A 52 12.88 -34.45 -6.63
CA PHE A 52 13.17 -35.52 -7.58
C PHE A 52 12.09 -36.59 -7.49
N ASN A 53 11.58 -37.02 -8.65
CA ASN A 53 10.58 -38.07 -8.77
C ASN A 53 11.18 -39.14 -9.69
N ALA A 54 11.54 -40.28 -9.10
CA ALA A 54 12.29 -41.33 -9.80
C ALA A 54 11.43 -42.13 -10.78
N GLU A 55 10.13 -42.23 -10.50
CA GLU A 55 9.20 -43.06 -11.26
C GLU A 55 8.17 -42.22 -12.01
N LYS A 56 7.73 -42.75 -13.16
CA LYS A 56 6.65 -42.22 -13.95
C LYS A 56 5.31 -42.43 -13.21
N GLY A 57 4.42 -41.44 -13.27
CA GLY A 57 3.09 -41.48 -12.63
C GLY A 57 3.05 -40.94 -11.20
N VAL A 58 4.19 -40.61 -10.58
CA VAL A 58 4.23 -39.97 -9.26
C VAL A 58 3.49 -38.64 -9.35
N THR A 59 2.44 -38.47 -8.54
CA THR A 59 1.53 -37.32 -8.61
C THR A 59 1.53 -36.58 -7.27
N ARG A 60 1.75 -35.27 -7.31
CA ARG A 60 1.83 -34.40 -6.13
C ARG A 60 0.66 -33.42 -6.08
N GLY A 61 0.13 -33.23 -4.87
CA GLY A 61 -1.09 -32.48 -4.56
C GLY A 61 -1.23 -31.07 -5.16
N LEU A 62 -2.49 -30.62 -5.26
CA LEU A 62 -2.87 -29.25 -5.62
C LEU A 62 -2.91 -28.35 -4.37
N HIS A 63 -1.83 -27.62 -4.14
CA HIS A 63 -1.69 -26.73 -2.97
C HIS A 63 -1.69 -25.28 -3.41
N ALA A 64 -2.55 -24.44 -2.82
CA ALA A 64 -2.63 -23.01 -3.05
C ALA A 64 -1.87 -22.27 -1.95
N GLU A 65 -0.56 -22.08 -2.16
CA GLU A 65 0.30 -21.48 -1.15
C GLU A 65 0.15 -19.94 -1.03
N PRO A 66 0.50 -19.35 0.12
CA PRO A 66 0.36 -17.91 0.37
C PRO A 66 1.43 -17.04 -0.31
N TRP A 67 2.17 -17.57 -1.29
CA TRP A 67 3.26 -16.93 -2.02
C TRP A 67 3.18 -17.20 -3.53
N ASN A 68 3.90 -16.40 -4.30
CA ASN A 68 4.03 -16.62 -5.75
C ASN A 68 5.13 -17.65 -6.02
N LYS A 69 5.00 -18.36 -7.15
CA LYS A 69 5.99 -19.34 -7.60
C LYS A 69 6.36 -19.14 -9.05
N LEU A 70 7.55 -19.57 -9.40
CA LEU A 70 7.90 -19.92 -10.78
C LEU A 70 8.28 -21.39 -10.81
N VAL A 71 7.46 -22.21 -11.45
CA VAL A 71 7.65 -23.66 -11.52
C VAL A 71 8.17 -24.09 -12.89
N SER A 72 8.99 -25.14 -12.92
CA SER A 72 9.66 -25.63 -14.13
C SER A 72 10.24 -27.02 -13.87
N VAL A 73 10.86 -27.62 -14.89
CA VAL A 73 11.68 -28.84 -14.73
C VAL A 73 13.16 -28.54 -14.95
N ALA A 74 14.02 -29.07 -14.07
CA ALA A 74 15.46 -29.08 -14.26
C ALA A 74 15.93 -30.26 -15.13
N SER A 75 15.16 -31.35 -15.17
CA SER A 75 15.33 -32.48 -16.08
C SER A 75 14.05 -33.31 -16.17
N GLY A 76 13.88 -34.05 -17.27
CA GLY A 76 12.68 -34.86 -17.54
C GLY A 76 11.47 -34.01 -17.92
N ARG A 77 10.28 -34.58 -17.77
CA ARG A 77 9.00 -33.94 -18.10
C ARG A 77 7.95 -34.18 -17.02
N ALA A 78 7.09 -33.20 -16.84
CA ALA A 78 5.96 -33.27 -15.92
C ALA A 78 4.69 -32.74 -16.59
N PHE A 79 3.54 -33.17 -16.12
CA PHE A 79 2.25 -32.56 -16.42
C PHE A 79 1.83 -31.71 -15.24
N GLY A 80 1.77 -30.39 -15.42
CA GLY A 80 1.36 -29.45 -14.39
C GLY A 80 -0.15 -29.18 -14.45
N ALA A 81 -0.75 -28.97 -13.28
CA ALA A 81 -2.15 -28.60 -13.12
C ALA A 81 -2.28 -27.46 -12.10
N TRP A 82 -3.12 -26.48 -12.42
CA TRP A 82 -3.34 -25.30 -11.60
C TRP A 82 -4.81 -24.96 -11.46
N CYS A 83 -5.27 -24.74 -10.23
CA CYS A 83 -6.66 -24.41 -9.93
C CYS A 83 -6.75 -23.12 -9.11
N ASP A 84 -7.59 -22.18 -9.52
CA ASP A 84 -7.75 -20.93 -8.76
C ASP A 84 -8.61 -21.14 -7.50
N LEU A 85 -8.02 -20.97 -6.33
CA LEU A 85 -8.71 -21.12 -5.03
C LEU A 85 -8.82 -19.78 -4.27
N ARG A 86 -8.68 -18.64 -4.96
CA ARG A 86 -8.74 -17.30 -4.33
C ARG A 86 -10.18 -16.88 -4.06
N GLU A 87 -10.44 -16.44 -2.84
CA GLU A 87 -11.74 -15.90 -2.43
C GLU A 87 -12.16 -14.72 -3.32
N GLY A 88 -13.39 -14.74 -3.83
CA GLY A 88 -13.94 -13.67 -4.66
C GLY A 88 -13.37 -13.57 -6.09
N SER A 89 -12.49 -14.49 -6.49
CA SER A 89 -11.96 -14.53 -7.85
C SER A 89 -13.05 -14.83 -8.88
N SER A 90 -13.05 -14.11 -9.99
CA SER A 90 -13.93 -14.40 -11.13
C SER A 90 -13.61 -15.73 -11.82
N THR A 91 -12.40 -16.25 -11.61
CA THR A 91 -11.92 -17.54 -12.14
C THR A 91 -11.85 -18.62 -11.06
N PHE A 92 -12.50 -18.45 -9.90
CA PHE A 92 -12.50 -19.47 -8.84
C PHE A 92 -12.93 -20.85 -9.35
N GLY A 93 -12.16 -21.88 -9.03
CA GLY A 93 -12.38 -23.25 -9.48
C GLY A 93 -11.96 -23.54 -10.92
N GLN A 94 -11.55 -22.53 -11.69
CA GLN A 94 -11.01 -22.72 -13.04
C GLN A 94 -9.74 -23.56 -12.95
N LEU A 95 -9.65 -24.56 -13.83
CA LEU A 95 -8.48 -25.43 -13.99
C LEU A 95 -7.73 -25.08 -15.27
N VAL A 96 -6.41 -25.04 -15.19
CA VAL A 96 -5.48 -24.96 -16.32
C VAL A 96 -4.45 -26.07 -16.17
N THR A 97 -4.14 -26.76 -17.27
CA THR A 97 -3.12 -27.81 -17.31
C THR A 97 -2.12 -27.53 -18.43
N HIS A 98 -0.88 -28.00 -18.25
CA HIS A 98 0.17 -27.84 -19.27
C HIS A 98 1.30 -28.85 -19.08
N GLU A 99 1.90 -29.33 -20.18
CA GLU A 99 3.12 -30.14 -20.11
C GLU A 99 4.34 -29.24 -19.86
N LEU A 100 5.06 -29.54 -18.79
CA LEU A 100 6.32 -28.91 -18.41
C LEU A 100 7.49 -29.69 -19.01
N ARG A 101 8.10 -29.08 -20.02
CA ARG A 101 9.35 -29.50 -20.66
C ARG A 101 10.48 -28.53 -20.27
N GLU A 102 11.69 -28.76 -20.77
CA GLU A 102 12.83 -27.90 -20.50
C GLU A 102 12.62 -26.44 -20.92
N ASP A 103 11.80 -26.20 -21.95
CA ASP A 103 11.47 -24.90 -22.53
C ASP A 103 10.25 -24.22 -21.89
N VAL A 104 9.66 -24.81 -20.85
CA VAL A 104 8.46 -24.26 -20.21
C VAL A 104 8.66 -24.03 -18.72
N ALA A 105 8.34 -22.82 -18.28
CA ALA A 105 8.09 -22.49 -16.89
C ALA A 105 6.67 -21.90 -16.74
N VAL A 106 6.13 -21.93 -15.52
CA VAL A 106 4.82 -21.37 -15.22
C VAL A 106 4.92 -20.50 -13.97
N PHE A 107 4.53 -19.24 -14.10
CA PHE A 107 4.39 -18.34 -12.96
C PHE A 107 3.02 -18.58 -12.32
N VAL A 108 3.03 -19.05 -11.06
CA VAL A 108 1.84 -19.37 -10.27
C VAL A 108 1.63 -18.29 -9.22
N PRO A 109 0.57 -17.49 -9.30
CA PRO A 109 0.30 -16.46 -8.31
C PRO A 109 -0.21 -17.08 -7.00
N ARG A 110 -0.01 -16.37 -5.89
CA ARG A 110 -0.55 -16.71 -4.57
C ARG A 110 -2.02 -17.14 -4.67
N GLY A 111 -2.37 -18.25 -4.02
CA GLY A 111 -3.74 -18.73 -3.93
C GLY A 111 -4.21 -19.54 -5.15
N VAL A 112 -3.39 -19.65 -6.20
CA VAL A 112 -3.61 -20.64 -7.27
C VAL A 112 -2.93 -21.94 -6.85
N ALA A 113 -3.73 -22.99 -6.73
CA ALA A 113 -3.25 -24.31 -6.39
C ALA A 113 -2.32 -24.84 -7.48
N ASN A 114 -1.20 -25.45 -7.10
CA ASN A 114 -0.22 -26.04 -8.01
C ASN A 114 -0.04 -27.52 -7.68
N GLY A 115 -0.21 -28.39 -8.67
CA GLY A 115 0.08 -29.81 -8.60
C GLY A 115 0.76 -30.30 -9.88
N PHE A 116 1.37 -31.47 -9.84
CA PHE A 116 1.97 -32.06 -11.04
C PHE A 116 2.06 -33.59 -10.99
N GLN A 117 2.15 -34.21 -12.16
CA GLN A 117 2.46 -35.62 -12.35
C GLN A 117 3.75 -35.79 -13.15
N ALA A 118 4.67 -36.62 -12.66
CA ALA A 118 5.90 -36.96 -13.38
C ALA A 118 5.58 -37.84 -14.59
N LEU A 119 5.90 -37.38 -15.81
CA LEU A 119 5.67 -38.15 -17.05
C LEU A 119 6.81 -39.15 -17.33
N GLU A 120 7.94 -38.93 -16.68
CA GLU A 120 9.15 -39.74 -16.65
C GLU A 120 9.96 -39.34 -15.40
N ALA A 121 11.15 -39.93 -15.20
CA ALA A 121 12.03 -39.50 -14.11
C ALA A 121 12.33 -37.99 -14.25
N CYS A 122 11.94 -37.20 -13.24
CA CYS A 122 11.86 -35.74 -13.38
C CYS A 122 12.37 -35.03 -12.12
N ALA A 123 13.24 -34.04 -12.32
CA ALA A 123 13.63 -33.07 -11.29
C ALA A 123 12.77 -31.81 -11.45
N TYR A 124 11.71 -31.69 -10.65
CA TYR A 124 10.83 -30.53 -10.64
C TYR A 124 11.47 -29.41 -9.80
N SER A 125 11.59 -28.21 -10.34
CA SER A 125 12.22 -27.06 -9.69
C SER A 125 11.25 -25.89 -9.60
N TYR A 126 11.21 -25.23 -8.44
CA TYR A 126 10.39 -24.07 -8.25
C TYR A 126 11.01 -23.01 -7.34
N LEU A 127 10.93 -21.77 -7.79
CA LEU A 127 11.27 -20.58 -7.02
C LEU A 127 10.04 -20.08 -6.27
N VAL A 128 10.26 -19.51 -5.08
CA VAL A 128 9.22 -18.88 -4.26
C VAL A 128 9.69 -17.54 -3.72
N ASN A 129 8.79 -16.58 -3.53
CA ASN A 129 9.10 -15.27 -2.95
C ASN A 129 8.78 -15.15 -1.46
N ASP A 130 8.66 -16.29 -0.79
CA ASP A 130 8.52 -16.35 0.66
C ASP A 130 9.11 -17.65 1.18
N HIS A 131 9.59 -17.65 2.42
CA HIS A 131 10.19 -18.81 3.05
C HIS A 131 9.15 -19.87 3.34
N TRP A 132 9.44 -21.10 2.92
CA TRP A 132 8.65 -22.26 3.29
C TRP A 132 8.69 -22.48 4.80
N SER A 133 7.55 -22.87 5.38
CA SER A 133 7.45 -23.26 6.80
C SER A 133 6.71 -24.59 6.89
N PRO A 134 7.19 -25.55 7.71
CA PRO A 134 6.49 -26.82 7.94
C PRO A 134 5.12 -26.63 8.60
N ASP A 135 4.94 -25.55 9.36
CA ASP A 135 3.72 -25.25 10.11
C ASP A 135 2.70 -24.45 9.29
N ALA A 136 3.01 -24.15 8.01
CA ALA A 136 2.09 -23.42 7.15
C ALA A 136 0.93 -24.31 6.70
N GLU A 137 -0.28 -23.97 7.14
CA GLU A 137 -1.51 -24.46 6.52
C GLU A 137 -1.84 -23.60 5.30
N TYR A 138 -2.17 -24.26 4.19
CA TYR A 138 -2.56 -23.61 2.95
C TYR A 138 -3.80 -24.27 2.38
N THR A 139 -4.60 -23.46 1.69
CA THR A 139 -5.77 -23.93 0.93
C THR A 139 -5.33 -25.01 -0.05
N CYS A 140 -6.10 -26.08 -0.18
CA CYS A 140 -5.81 -27.20 -1.06
C CYS A 140 -7.11 -27.77 -1.63
N VAL A 141 -6.99 -28.50 -2.74
CA VAL A 141 -8.11 -29.18 -3.40
C VAL A 141 -7.68 -30.58 -3.81
N ASN A 142 -8.64 -31.49 -3.89
CA ASN A 142 -8.40 -32.88 -4.26
C ASN A 142 -7.88 -33.01 -5.72
N LEU A 143 -7.02 -34.00 -5.96
CA LEU A 143 -6.43 -34.32 -7.26
C LEU A 143 -7.46 -34.85 -8.27
N ASP A 144 -8.60 -35.37 -7.82
CA ASP A 144 -9.66 -35.96 -8.64
C ASP A 144 -10.30 -34.97 -9.64
N MET A 145 -10.09 -33.66 -9.45
CA MET A 145 -10.59 -32.65 -10.38
C MET A 145 -9.80 -32.55 -11.69
N VAL A 146 -8.67 -33.25 -11.81
CA VAL A 146 -7.76 -33.17 -12.95
C VAL A 146 -7.78 -34.48 -13.73
N ASP A 147 -7.94 -34.36 -15.05
CA ASP A 147 -7.76 -35.48 -15.98
C ASP A 147 -6.25 -35.77 -16.16
N TRP A 148 -5.68 -36.55 -15.23
CA TRP A 148 -4.26 -36.91 -15.26
C TRP A 148 -3.92 -37.78 -16.47
N PRO A 149 -2.81 -37.52 -17.19
CA PRO A 149 -2.47 -38.26 -18.41
C PRO A 149 -2.01 -39.70 -18.16
N LEU A 150 -1.69 -40.06 -16.92
CA LEU A 150 -1.28 -41.39 -16.49
C LEU A 150 -2.05 -41.78 -15.22
N GLU A 151 -2.21 -43.09 -15.02
CA GLU A 151 -2.64 -43.62 -13.73
C GLU A 151 -1.62 -43.22 -12.65
N PRO A 152 -2.03 -42.53 -11.57
CA PRO A 152 -1.13 -42.16 -10.49
C PRO A 152 -0.51 -43.38 -9.83
N THR A 153 0.83 -43.44 -9.77
CA THR A 153 1.56 -44.56 -9.18
C THR A 153 1.86 -44.35 -7.69
N GLU A 154 2.00 -43.09 -7.28
CA GLU A 154 2.28 -42.70 -5.90
C GLU A 154 1.61 -41.35 -5.61
N ILE A 155 0.91 -41.26 -4.48
CA ILE A 155 0.22 -40.06 -3.97
C ILE A 155 0.36 -40.06 -2.46
N SER A 156 0.74 -38.93 -1.87
CA SER A 156 0.84 -38.81 -0.41
C SER A 156 -0.54 -38.98 0.26
N ASP A 157 -0.58 -39.57 1.45
CA ASP A 157 -1.85 -39.74 2.18
C ASP A 157 -2.52 -38.40 2.53
N LYS A 158 -1.72 -37.34 2.71
CA LYS A 158 -2.22 -35.97 2.88
C LYS A 158 -3.01 -35.53 1.64
N ASP A 159 -2.46 -35.72 0.45
CA ASP A 159 -3.08 -35.28 -0.81
C ASP A 159 -4.36 -36.07 -1.13
N LYS A 160 -4.41 -37.36 -0.78
CA LYS A 160 -5.63 -38.18 -0.91
C LYS A 160 -6.79 -37.65 -0.05
N GLY A 161 -6.48 -37.05 1.10
CA GLY A 161 -7.45 -36.54 2.06
C GLY A 161 -7.92 -35.10 1.81
N HIS A 162 -7.45 -34.43 0.75
CA HIS A 162 -7.85 -33.06 0.47
C HIS A 162 -9.33 -32.94 0.07
N PRO A 163 -9.99 -31.81 0.38
CA PRO A 163 -11.41 -31.61 0.10
C PRO A 163 -11.70 -31.54 -1.40
N ALA A 164 -12.89 -31.97 -1.79
CA ALA A 164 -13.42 -31.67 -3.11
C ALA A 164 -13.58 -30.15 -3.27
N LEU A 165 -13.58 -29.65 -4.51
CA LEU A 165 -13.66 -28.21 -4.80
C LEU A 165 -14.84 -27.52 -4.10
N ALA A 166 -15.99 -28.20 -3.97
CA ALA A 166 -17.18 -27.69 -3.30
C ALA A 166 -17.00 -27.44 -1.80
N ASP A 167 -16.03 -28.11 -1.16
CA ASP A 167 -15.76 -28.07 0.27
C ASP A 167 -14.46 -27.31 0.60
N VAL A 168 -13.83 -26.70 -0.39
CA VAL A 168 -12.61 -25.91 -0.21
C VAL A 168 -12.90 -24.62 0.56
N SER A 169 -12.13 -24.36 1.62
CA SER A 169 -12.03 -23.03 2.23
C SER A 169 -11.14 -22.13 1.36
N PRO A 170 -11.69 -21.11 0.66
CA PRO A 170 -10.92 -20.29 -0.26
C PRO A 170 -9.78 -19.53 0.42
N MET A 171 -8.73 -19.23 -0.33
CA MET A 171 -7.61 -18.42 0.13
C MET A 171 -8.06 -16.95 0.25
N PRO A 172 -8.05 -16.35 1.45
CA PRO A 172 -8.50 -14.96 1.60
C PRO A 172 -7.52 -13.98 0.94
N PRO A 173 -7.99 -12.78 0.57
CA PRO A 173 -7.11 -11.71 0.10
C PRO A 173 -6.14 -11.29 1.20
N ARG A 174 -4.99 -10.73 0.79
CA ARG A 174 -4.08 -10.09 1.74
C ARG A 174 -4.75 -8.85 2.35
N ARG A 175 -4.35 -8.54 3.58
CA ARG A 175 -4.86 -7.43 4.38
C ARG A 175 -4.05 -6.16 4.19
N ILE A 176 -4.69 -5.01 4.38
CA ILE A 176 -4.01 -3.73 4.55
C ILE A 176 -4.06 -3.34 6.03
N LEU A 177 -2.91 -3.05 6.64
CA LEU A 177 -2.85 -2.48 7.98
C LEU A 177 -2.95 -0.96 7.90
N VAL A 178 -3.85 -0.35 8.66
CA VAL A 178 -3.94 1.11 8.84
C VAL A 178 -3.62 1.45 10.28
N THR A 179 -2.53 2.18 10.53
CA THR A 179 -2.17 2.67 11.86
C THR A 179 -2.63 4.12 12.04
N GLY A 180 -2.83 4.55 13.29
CA GLY A 180 -3.42 5.87 13.55
C GLY A 180 -4.88 5.94 13.12
N ALA A 181 -5.59 4.80 13.16
CA ALA A 181 -6.93 4.64 12.59
C ALA A 181 -8.03 5.47 13.27
N ASN A 182 -7.71 6.12 14.40
CA ASN A 182 -8.60 7.02 15.14
C ASN A 182 -8.34 8.50 14.84
N GLY A 183 -7.31 8.83 14.06
CA GLY A 183 -7.08 10.18 13.54
C GLY A 183 -8.02 10.53 12.37
N GLN A 184 -8.01 11.79 11.94
CA GLN A 184 -8.92 12.29 10.89
C GLN A 184 -8.82 11.48 9.59
N LEU A 185 -7.59 11.24 9.09
CA LEU A 185 -7.38 10.42 7.90
C LEU A 185 -7.72 8.94 8.14
N GLY A 186 -7.39 8.40 9.32
CA GLY A 186 -7.73 7.02 9.68
C GLY A 186 -9.24 6.75 9.62
N ARG A 187 -10.05 7.69 10.13
CA ARG A 187 -11.53 7.62 10.06
C ARG A 187 -12.03 7.76 8.63
N ALA A 188 -11.43 8.64 7.83
CA ALA A 188 -11.74 8.74 6.40
C ALA A 188 -11.44 7.43 5.66
N LEU A 189 -10.29 6.79 5.92
CA LEU A 189 -9.94 5.48 5.36
C LEU A 189 -10.92 4.39 5.78
N LYS A 190 -11.41 4.39 7.04
CA LYS A 190 -12.48 3.46 7.48
C LYS A 190 -13.74 3.53 6.62
N LYS A 191 -14.07 4.70 6.08
CA LYS A 191 -15.24 4.91 5.22
C LYS A 191 -15.07 4.37 3.80
N PHE A 192 -13.87 4.49 3.23
CA PHE A 192 -13.65 4.24 1.80
C PHE A 192 -12.82 2.99 1.47
N LEU A 193 -11.86 2.64 2.31
CA LEU A 193 -10.91 1.56 2.01
C LEU A 193 -11.56 0.17 1.96
N PRO A 194 -12.52 -0.21 2.84
CA PRO A 194 -13.15 -1.53 2.78
C PRO A 194 -13.90 -1.83 1.48
N SER A 195 -14.46 -0.80 0.82
CA SER A 195 -15.18 -0.93 -0.45
C SER A 195 -14.31 -0.66 -1.68
N ALA A 196 -13.01 -0.43 -1.51
CA ALA A 196 -12.10 -0.09 -2.60
C ALA A 196 -11.70 -1.29 -3.49
N GLY A 197 -11.96 -2.52 -3.05
CA GLY A 197 -11.57 -3.75 -3.74
C GLY A 197 -10.08 -4.11 -3.59
N LEU A 198 -9.42 -3.61 -2.53
CA LEU A 198 -7.99 -3.83 -2.26
C LEU A 198 -7.70 -4.97 -1.26
N GLY A 199 -8.73 -5.73 -0.88
CA GLY A 199 -8.65 -6.78 0.13
C GLY A 199 -9.21 -6.38 1.49
N ALA A 200 -9.04 -7.25 2.47
CA ALA A 200 -9.48 -6.99 3.85
C ALA A 200 -8.61 -5.91 4.51
N VAL A 201 -9.13 -5.24 5.54
CA VAL A 201 -8.43 -4.13 6.20
C VAL A 201 -8.43 -4.34 7.71
N GLU A 202 -7.26 -4.16 8.32
CA GLU A 202 -7.10 -4.07 9.77
C GLU A 202 -6.84 -2.61 10.15
N PHE A 203 -7.71 -2.06 11.00
CA PHE A 203 -7.58 -0.70 11.51
C PHE A 203 -7.09 -0.74 12.95
N CYS A 204 -5.94 -0.16 13.24
CA CYS A 204 -5.37 -0.11 14.58
C CYS A 204 -5.24 1.33 15.10
N GLY A 205 -5.75 1.55 16.31
CA GLY A 205 -5.37 2.66 17.16
C GLY A 205 -3.99 2.46 17.79
N HIS A 206 -3.55 3.45 18.58
CA HIS A 206 -2.24 3.39 19.27
C HIS A 206 -2.14 2.21 20.24
N GLU A 207 -3.21 1.88 20.96
CA GLU A 207 -3.22 0.77 21.93
C GLU A 207 -3.04 -0.60 21.27
N GLU A 208 -3.53 -0.77 20.05
CA GLU A 208 -3.47 -2.04 19.31
C GLU A 208 -2.17 -2.18 18.50
N PHE A 209 -1.62 -1.05 18.05
CA PHE A 209 -0.40 -0.97 17.25
C PHE A 209 0.34 0.35 17.52
N ASP A 210 1.25 0.33 18.49
CA ASP A 210 2.17 1.44 18.72
C ASP A 210 3.31 1.41 17.69
N ILE A 211 3.31 2.38 16.76
CA ILE A 211 4.34 2.45 15.71
C ILE A 211 5.76 2.69 16.26
N THR A 212 5.90 3.20 17.49
CA THR A 212 7.23 3.38 18.11
C THR A 212 7.81 2.06 18.58
N ASN A 213 6.96 1.07 18.86
CA ASN A 213 7.33 -0.29 19.21
C ASN A 213 6.37 -1.30 18.53
N PRO A 214 6.46 -1.45 17.19
CA PRO A 214 5.46 -2.17 16.42
C PRO A 214 5.41 -3.65 16.84
N PRO A 215 4.23 -4.18 17.23
CA PRO A 215 4.10 -5.58 17.60
C PRO A 215 4.29 -6.49 16.38
N ALA A 216 4.67 -7.75 16.62
CA ALA A 216 4.75 -8.76 15.58
C ALA A 216 3.36 -9.00 14.94
N ARG A 217 3.36 -9.18 13.62
CA ARG A 217 2.18 -9.56 12.83
C ARG A 217 2.56 -10.68 11.86
N PRO A 218 1.59 -11.49 11.41
CA PRO A 218 1.82 -12.45 10.33
C PRO A 218 1.88 -11.70 8.99
N TRP A 219 2.98 -10.95 8.76
CA TRP A 219 3.13 -10.01 7.63
C TRP A 219 2.86 -10.61 6.26
N LYS A 220 3.05 -11.93 6.09
CA LYS A 220 2.68 -12.71 4.89
C LYS A 220 1.21 -12.58 4.50
N GLN A 221 0.34 -12.28 5.46
CA GLN A 221 -1.09 -12.07 5.25
C GLN A 221 -1.42 -10.62 4.90
N TYR A 222 -0.43 -9.73 4.77
CA TYR A 222 -0.62 -8.32 4.47
C TYR A 222 -0.02 -7.96 3.11
N SER A 223 -0.60 -6.97 2.46
CA SER A 223 -0.12 -6.38 1.21
C SER A 223 0.46 -4.98 1.41
N ALA A 224 -0.02 -4.24 2.41
CA ALA A 224 0.41 -2.88 2.66
C ALA A 224 0.28 -2.45 4.14
N ILE A 225 1.04 -1.41 4.49
CA ILE A 225 0.91 -0.64 5.73
C ILE A 225 0.60 0.81 5.34
N ILE A 226 -0.49 1.37 5.84
CA ILE A 226 -0.84 2.79 5.72
C ILE A 226 -0.62 3.45 7.08
N ASN A 227 0.46 4.20 7.20
CA ASN A 227 0.82 4.90 8.42
C ASN A 227 0.20 6.30 8.47
N CYS A 228 -0.91 6.43 9.22
CA CYS A 228 -1.56 7.71 9.52
C CYS A 228 -1.19 8.24 10.91
N ALA A 229 -0.42 7.48 11.71
CA ALA A 229 -0.02 7.88 13.05
C ALA A 229 1.12 8.92 12.98
N ALA A 230 0.97 9.98 13.77
CA ALA A 230 1.95 11.06 13.88
C ALA A 230 1.80 11.78 15.22
N TYR A 231 2.90 12.34 15.72
CA TYR A 231 2.87 13.40 16.72
C TYR A 231 2.54 14.69 15.99
N ASN A 232 1.34 15.25 16.20
CA ASN A 232 0.78 16.33 15.38
C ASN A 232 0.66 17.69 16.11
N ASP A 233 1.06 17.77 17.38
CA ASP A 233 1.14 19.04 18.10
C ASP A 233 2.41 19.80 17.68
N VAL A 234 2.26 20.73 16.72
CA VAL A 234 3.40 21.46 16.16
C VAL A 234 4.11 22.29 17.23
N ASN A 235 3.36 22.94 18.12
CA ASN A 235 3.95 23.76 19.17
C ASN A 235 4.57 22.88 20.26
N GLY A 236 3.87 21.82 20.70
CA GLY A 236 4.37 20.88 21.70
C GLY A 236 5.65 20.16 21.29
N ALA A 237 5.89 19.99 19.98
CA ALA A 237 7.13 19.39 19.47
C ALA A 237 8.39 20.21 19.75
N GLU A 238 8.27 21.53 19.99
CA GLU A 238 9.42 22.35 20.38
C GLU A 238 9.93 22.01 21.78
N ASP A 239 9.01 21.65 22.68
CA ASP A 239 9.29 21.28 24.06
C ASP A 239 9.61 19.79 24.20
N ASP A 240 8.84 18.91 23.53
CA ASP A 240 9.02 17.45 23.54
C ASP A 240 9.55 16.93 22.19
N ARG A 241 10.76 17.38 21.86
CA ARG A 241 11.47 16.98 20.63
C ARG A 241 11.70 15.48 20.55
N ALA A 242 11.90 14.82 21.70
CA ALA A 242 12.19 13.40 21.76
C ALA A 242 10.97 12.56 21.37
N ALA A 243 9.78 12.88 21.89
CA ALA A 243 8.55 12.19 21.49
C ALA A 243 8.19 12.47 20.04
N ALA A 244 8.31 13.73 19.60
CA ALA A 244 8.10 14.08 18.19
C ALA A 244 9.02 13.27 17.27
N TRP A 245 10.31 13.18 17.59
CA TRP A 245 11.27 12.38 16.82
C TRP A 245 10.98 10.88 16.86
N ALA A 246 10.63 10.33 18.02
CA ALA A 246 10.32 8.91 18.17
C ALA A 246 9.14 8.49 17.26
N VAL A 247 8.08 9.29 17.23
CA VAL A 247 6.85 9.00 16.48
C VAL A 247 6.99 9.39 15.00
N ASN A 248 7.56 10.55 14.70
CA ASN A 248 7.56 11.08 13.33
C ASN A 248 8.78 10.67 12.51
N ALA A 249 9.90 10.26 13.11
CA ALA A 249 11.13 9.89 12.39
C ALA A 249 11.52 8.42 12.62
N SER A 250 11.73 8.03 13.87
CA SER A 250 12.20 6.68 14.20
C SER A 250 11.17 5.59 13.89
N ALA A 251 9.89 5.84 14.12
CA ALA A 251 8.83 4.88 13.83
C ALA A 251 8.64 4.64 12.32
N PRO A 252 8.58 5.65 11.43
CA PRO A 252 8.59 5.44 9.98
C PRO A 252 9.78 4.62 9.49
N ALA A 253 10.98 4.82 10.04
CA ALA A 253 12.16 4.00 9.71
C ALA A 253 11.94 2.50 10.04
N LYS A 254 11.34 2.21 11.21
CA LYS A 254 11.01 0.83 11.60
C LYS A 254 9.96 0.22 10.67
N LEU A 255 8.92 0.99 10.32
CA LEU A 255 7.88 0.55 9.39
C LEU A 255 8.43 0.31 7.98
N ALA A 256 9.36 1.15 7.51
CA ALA A 256 10.02 0.99 6.23
C ALA A 256 10.84 -0.30 6.16
N ARG A 257 11.58 -0.62 7.24
CA ARG A 257 12.29 -1.89 7.36
C ARG A 257 11.33 -3.08 7.34
N ILE A 258 10.25 -3.04 8.13
CA ILE A 258 9.21 -4.10 8.13
C ILE A 258 8.65 -4.29 6.72
N ALA A 259 8.34 -3.20 6.03
CA ALA A 259 7.81 -3.26 4.67
C ALA A 259 8.82 -3.86 3.68
N ALA A 260 10.09 -3.48 3.76
CA ALA A 260 11.15 -4.01 2.91
C ALA A 260 11.39 -5.52 3.15
N GLU A 261 11.48 -5.94 4.42
CA GLU A 261 11.71 -7.34 4.80
C GLU A 261 10.57 -8.28 4.39
N ASN A 262 9.34 -7.74 4.24
CA ASN A 262 8.13 -8.53 3.98
C ASN A 262 7.49 -8.21 2.62
N ASN A 263 8.17 -7.45 1.75
CA ASN A 263 7.67 -7.02 0.44
C ASN A 263 6.26 -6.38 0.50
N LEU A 264 6.05 -5.51 1.50
CA LEU A 264 4.81 -4.75 1.68
C LEU A 264 4.94 -3.39 1.01
N THR A 265 3.81 -2.84 0.56
CA THR A 265 3.75 -1.42 0.19
C THR A 265 3.61 -0.56 1.45
N LEU A 266 4.49 0.42 1.65
CA LEU A 266 4.38 1.39 2.74
C LEU A 266 3.78 2.71 2.24
N VAL A 267 2.59 3.06 2.71
CA VAL A 267 2.06 4.42 2.58
C VAL A 267 2.39 5.20 3.85
N HIS A 268 3.09 6.32 3.73
CA HIS A 268 3.43 7.18 4.88
C HIS A 268 2.98 8.62 4.64
N VAL A 269 2.23 9.19 5.58
CA VAL A 269 1.73 10.56 5.47
C VAL A 269 2.73 11.54 6.07
N SER A 270 3.24 12.45 5.25
CA SER A 270 4.17 13.54 5.58
C SER A 270 3.43 14.88 5.69
N SER A 271 4.13 16.01 5.62
CA SER A 271 3.57 17.36 5.83
C SER A 271 4.25 18.42 4.97
N ASP A 272 3.57 19.54 4.72
CA ASP A 272 4.13 20.80 4.21
C ASP A 272 5.19 21.41 5.13
N TYR A 273 5.17 21.11 6.43
CA TYR A 273 6.13 21.64 7.40
C TYR A 273 7.56 21.11 7.22
N ILE A 274 7.78 20.21 6.25
CA ILE A 274 9.13 19.80 5.85
C ILE A 274 9.84 20.89 5.03
N PHE A 275 9.14 21.93 4.59
CA PHE A 275 9.66 23.07 3.85
C PHE A 275 9.70 24.35 4.69
N ASP A 276 10.52 25.31 4.26
CA ASP A 276 10.60 26.65 4.85
C ASP A 276 9.57 27.65 4.30
N GLY A 277 8.90 27.30 3.20
CA GLY A 277 7.95 28.19 2.53
C GLY A 277 8.62 29.38 1.83
N SER A 278 9.88 29.23 1.41
CA SER A 278 10.57 30.24 0.59
C SER A 278 10.15 30.21 -0.88
N HIS A 279 9.60 29.08 -1.35
CA HIS A 279 8.98 28.95 -2.67
C HIS A 279 7.46 29.12 -2.56
N GLU A 280 6.83 29.74 -3.55
CA GLU A 280 5.37 29.89 -3.60
C GLU A 280 4.65 28.54 -3.80
N VAL A 281 5.28 27.62 -4.53
CA VAL A 281 4.75 26.29 -4.85
C VAL A 281 5.85 25.25 -4.67
N HIS A 282 5.60 24.24 -3.85
CA HIS A 282 6.53 23.16 -3.53
C HIS A 282 6.25 21.92 -4.38
N SER A 283 7.31 21.41 -5.03
CA SER A 283 7.26 20.17 -5.82
C SER A 283 7.78 18.96 -5.03
N GLU A 284 7.56 17.75 -5.52
CA GLU A 284 8.08 16.54 -4.89
C GLU A 284 9.62 16.46 -4.90
N GLU A 285 10.27 17.12 -5.84
CA GLU A 285 11.74 17.17 -6.00
C GLU A 285 12.42 18.20 -5.09
N GLU A 286 11.64 19.03 -4.39
CA GLU A 286 12.19 20.02 -3.48
C GLU A 286 12.85 19.36 -2.27
N VAL A 287 14.06 19.81 -1.94
CA VAL A 287 14.83 19.31 -0.79
C VAL A 287 14.21 19.86 0.50
N PRO A 288 13.89 19.01 1.50
CA PRO A 288 13.34 19.47 2.77
C PRO A 288 14.20 20.52 3.49
N SER A 289 13.57 21.60 3.96
CA SER A 289 14.15 22.73 4.69
C SER A 289 13.29 23.14 5.91
N PRO A 290 13.05 22.24 6.87
CA PRO A 290 12.06 22.48 7.93
C PRO A 290 12.48 23.59 8.91
N LEU A 291 11.51 24.42 9.32
CA LEU A 291 11.73 25.54 10.26
C LEU A 291 11.55 25.19 11.75
N SER A 292 10.83 24.10 12.05
CA SER A 292 10.43 23.71 13.41
C SER A 292 10.86 22.29 13.75
N ALA A 293 10.83 21.94 15.04
CA ALA A 293 11.10 20.58 15.52
C ALA A 293 10.09 19.57 14.95
N TYR A 294 8.81 19.94 14.86
CA TYR A 294 7.80 19.14 14.17
C TYR A 294 8.19 18.89 12.71
N GLY A 295 8.48 19.96 11.96
CA GLY A 295 8.91 19.87 10.56
C GLY A 295 10.14 18.99 10.38
N ALA A 296 11.17 19.16 11.23
CA ALA A 296 12.39 18.37 11.19
C ALA A 296 12.12 16.88 11.42
N SER A 297 11.28 16.55 12.40
CA SER A 297 10.88 15.16 12.67
C SER A 297 10.10 14.55 11.51
N LYS A 298 9.20 15.31 10.87
CA LYS A 298 8.44 14.87 9.68
C LYS A 298 9.34 14.68 8.47
N ALA A 299 10.29 15.57 8.23
CA ALA A 299 11.24 15.47 7.11
C ALA A 299 12.14 14.23 7.24
N ALA A 300 12.59 13.92 8.46
CA ALA A 300 13.33 12.70 8.74
C ALA A 300 12.46 11.44 8.51
N GLY A 301 11.19 11.45 8.92
CA GLY A 301 10.23 10.38 8.64
C GLY A 301 9.91 10.17 7.17
N ASP A 302 9.72 11.28 6.43
CA ASP A 302 9.54 11.32 4.98
C ASP A 302 10.69 10.57 4.29
N THR A 303 11.93 10.98 4.60
CA THR A 303 13.15 10.36 4.07
C THR A 303 13.26 8.88 4.46
N ALA A 304 12.99 8.55 5.73
CA ALA A 304 13.09 7.18 6.21
C ALA A 304 12.07 6.24 5.55
N ALA A 305 10.85 6.71 5.31
CA ALA A 305 9.80 5.93 4.64
C ALA A 305 10.17 5.56 3.19
N GLN A 306 10.93 6.42 2.50
CA GLN A 306 11.41 6.15 1.14
C GLN A 306 12.43 5.01 1.06
N THR A 307 13.00 4.56 2.18
CA THR A 307 13.90 3.39 2.19
C THR A 307 13.16 2.07 1.95
N ALA A 308 11.82 2.05 2.10
CA ALA A 308 11.02 0.91 1.68
C ALA A 308 10.98 0.84 0.15
N PRO A 309 11.34 -0.28 -0.49
CA PRO A 309 11.37 -0.37 -1.96
C PRO A 309 10.03 -0.06 -2.65
N ARG A 310 8.92 -0.38 -1.97
CA ARG A 310 7.55 -0.12 -2.42
C ARG A 310 6.92 0.89 -1.48
N HIS A 311 6.97 2.16 -1.83
CA HIS A 311 6.45 3.22 -0.96
C HIS A 311 5.60 4.24 -1.71
N TYR A 312 4.67 4.83 -0.96
CA TYR A 312 3.99 6.07 -1.30
C TYR A 312 4.14 7.02 -0.12
N VAL A 313 5.03 8.01 -0.25
CA VAL A 313 5.14 9.08 0.75
C VAL A 313 4.22 10.22 0.33
N ILE A 314 3.20 10.49 1.13
CA ILE A 314 2.14 11.43 0.81
C ILE A 314 2.36 12.73 1.60
N ARG A 315 2.84 13.77 0.93
CA ARG A 315 2.96 15.11 1.52
C ARG A 315 1.61 15.81 1.41
N THR A 316 1.12 16.34 2.52
CA THR A 316 -0.19 16.98 2.60
C THR A 316 -0.15 18.19 3.54
N SER A 317 -1.17 19.03 3.47
CA SER A 317 -1.24 20.29 4.20
C SER A 317 -2.62 20.49 4.82
N TRP A 318 -2.61 21.02 6.05
CA TRP A 318 -3.80 21.62 6.68
C TRP A 318 -5.04 20.70 6.65
N VAL A 319 -4.84 19.45 7.10
CA VAL A 319 -5.85 18.40 7.01
C VAL A 319 -7.05 18.68 7.92
N PHE A 320 -8.27 18.58 7.36
CA PHE A 320 -9.53 18.70 8.08
C PHE A 320 -10.49 17.54 7.76
N GLY A 321 -11.37 17.18 8.69
CA GLY A 321 -12.28 16.04 8.59
C GLY A 321 -12.93 15.70 9.93
N ASP A 322 -13.26 14.42 10.14
CA ASP A 322 -13.84 13.96 11.41
C ASP A 322 -12.82 14.03 12.56
N GLY A 323 -12.97 15.03 13.42
CA GLY A 323 -12.12 15.28 14.59
C GLY A 323 -11.83 16.76 14.81
N ALA A 324 -10.99 17.05 15.81
CA ALA A 324 -10.54 18.42 16.08
C ALA A 324 -9.64 18.93 14.95
N ASN A 325 -9.99 20.08 14.38
CA ASN A 325 -9.24 20.76 13.33
C ASN A 325 -9.60 22.25 13.27
N PHE A 326 -8.88 23.01 12.44
CA PHE A 326 -9.08 24.45 12.29
C PHE A 326 -10.51 24.83 11.87
N MET A 327 -11.12 24.08 10.93
CA MET A 327 -12.48 24.36 10.45
C MET A 327 -13.52 24.16 11.55
N ALA A 328 -13.37 23.09 12.35
CA ALA A 328 -14.22 22.82 13.51
C ALA A 328 -14.10 23.95 14.56
N THR A 329 -12.88 24.43 14.81
CA THR A 329 -12.64 25.56 15.72
C THR A 329 -13.31 26.83 15.21
N MET A 330 -13.10 27.20 13.94
CA MET A 330 -13.72 28.41 13.36
C MET A 330 -15.25 28.34 13.38
N ARG A 331 -15.83 27.17 13.08
CA ARG A 331 -17.27 26.94 13.21
C ARG A 331 -17.77 27.13 14.65
N SER A 332 -17.05 26.58 15.63
CA SER A 332 -17.41 26.73 17.04
C SER A 332 -17.39 28.20 17.48
N LEU A 333 -16.38 28.96 17.06
CA LEU A 333 -16.26 30.39 17.34
C LEU A 333 -17.38 31.19 16.68
N ALA A 334 -17.68 30.90 15.40
CA ALA A 334 -18.77 31.51 14.66
C ALA A 334 -20.12 31.32 15.36
N ASN A 335 -20.44 30.08 15.77
CA ASN A 335 -21.68 29.76 16.48
C ASN A 335 -21.79 30.42 17.87
N LYS A 336 -20.66 30.73 18.50
CA LYS A 336 -20.58 31.45 19.77
C LYS A 336 -20.58 32.98 19.61
N GLY A 337 -20.60 33.49 18.38
CA GLY A 337 -20.52 34.93 18.09
C GLY A 337 -19.15 35.55 18.44
N VAL A 338 -18.09 34.74 18.50
CA VAL A 338 -16.73 35.22 18.76
C VAL A 338 -16.12 35.79 17.49
N LYS A 339 -15.37 36.89 17.62
CA LYS A 339 -14.62 37.53 16.53
C LYS A 339 -13.13 37.18 16.62
N PRO A 340 -12.64 36.13 15.93
CA PRO A 340 -11.27 35.68 16.06
C PRO A 340 -10.29 36.55 15.26
N SER A 341 -9.08 36.73 15.80
CA SER A 341 -7.92 37.17 15.01
C SER A 341 -7.28 35.97 14.31
N VAL A 342 -7.12 36.01 13.00
CA VAL A 342 -6.64 34.88 12.19
C VAL A 342 -5.51 35.32 11.26
N ILE A 343 -4.48 34.49 11.16
CA ILE A 343 -3.26 34.78 10.41
C ILE A 343 -3.53 34.83 8.89
N HIS A 344 -3.11 35.89 8.21
CA HIS A 344 -3.30 36.07 6.76
C HIS A 344 -2.05 35.84 5.90
N ASP A 345 -0.86 35.85 6.51
CA ASP A 345 0.45 35.75 5.82
C ASP A 345 1.06 34.34 5.88
N GLN A 346 0.23 33.33 6.18
CA GLN A 346 0.50 31.90 5.98
C GLN A 346 -0.51 31.38 4.96
N ARG A 347 -0.02 30.95 3.80
CA ARG A 347 -0.81 30.69 2.59
C ARG A 347 -0.66 29.24 2.14
N GLY A 348 -1.75 28.68 1.63
CA GLY A 348 -1.76 27.29 1.15
C GLY A 348 -3.15 26.82 0.74
N ARG A 349 -3.33 25.50 0.69
CA ARG A 349 -4.63 24.85 0.44
C ARG A 349 -4.95 23.87 1.57
N PRO A 350 -6.16 23.93 2.15
CA PRO A 350 -6.58 22.96 3.15
C PRO A 350 -6.92 21.62 2.48
N THR A 351 -6.70 20.51 3.17
CA THR A 351 -6.93 19.17 2.60
C THR A 351 -8.02 18.42 3.35
N PHE A 352 -9.10 18.07 2.66
CA PHE A 352 -10.14 17.26 3.24
C PHE A 352 -9.68 15.80 3.36
N ALA A 353 -9.74 15.25 4.57
CA ALA A 353 -9.27 13.91 4.89
C ALA A 353 -9.92 12.82 4.01
N GLU A 354 -11.18 12.99 3.60
CA GLU A 354 -11.84 12.08 2.66
C GLU A 354 -11.22 12.11 1.26
N ASP A 355 -10.78 13.27 0.78
CA ASP A 355 -10.12 13.40 -0.52
C ASP A 355 -8.70 12.83 -0.48
N LEU A 356 -7.98 13.08 0.61
CA LEU A 356 -6.67 12.48 0.88
C LEU A 356 -6.75 10.94 0.94
N ALA A 357 -7.74 10.39 1.62
CA ALA A 357 -7.99 8.94 1.66
C ALA A 357 -8.25 8.37 0.25
N LYS A 358 -9.04 9.06 -0.58
CA LYS A 358 -9.31 8.65 -1.96
C LYS A 358 -8.05 8.70 -2.82
N GLY A 359 -7.18 9.70 -2.64
CA GLY A 359 -5.88 9.78 -3.33
C GLY A 359 -4.97 8.60 -2.97
N ILE A 360 -4.89 8.23 -1.69
CA ILE A 360 -4.14 7.04 -1.23
C ILE A 360 -4.71 5.75 -1.85
N ILE A 361 -6.04 5.58 -1.82
CA ILE A 361 -6.72 4.43 -2.42
C ILE A 361 -6.46 4.36 -3.92
N HIS A 362 -6.49 5.50 -4.61
CA HIS A 362 -6.20 5.61 -6.04
C HIS A 362 -4.80 5.08 -6.35
N LEU A 363 -3.77 5.58 -5.67
CA LEU A 363 -2.37 5.14 -5.88
C LEU A 363 -2.20 3.63 -5.66
N LEU A 364 -2.83 3.08 -4.60
CA LEU A 364 -2.81 1.64 -4.34
C LEU A 364 -3.53 0.83 -5.42
N LYS A 365 -4.65 1.34 -5.94
CA LYS A 365 -5.49 0.63 -6.91
C LYS A 365 -4.95 0.68 -8.34
N THR A 366 -4.37 1.80 -8.73
CA THR A 366 -3.77 1.96 -10.06
C THR A 366 -2.33 1.44 -10.11
N GLU A 367 -1.77 1.03 -8.97
CA GLU A 367 -0.37 0.66 -8.83
C GLU A 367 0.55 1.70 -9.50
N ALA A 368 0.30 2.98 -9.17
CA ALA A 368 1.09 4.08 -9.69
C ALA A 368 2.58 3.89 -9.36
N GLU A 369 3.47 4.57 -10.09
CA GLU A 369 4.90 4.47 -9.80
C GLU A 369 5.19 4.83 -8.33
N TYR A 370 5.89 3.95 -7.62
CA TYR A 370 6.24 4.18 -6.22
C TYR A 370 7.08 5.45 -6.07
N GLY A 371 6.88 6.20 -4.99
CA GLY A 371 7.60 7.44 -4.75
C GLY A 371 6.88 8.41 -3.84
N VAL A 372 7.33 9.65 -3.89
CA VAL A 372 6.72 10.79 -3.19
C VAL A 372 5.59 11.39 -4.03
N TYR A 373 4.48 11.75 -3.39
CA TYR A 373 3.35 12.43 -4.00
C TYR A 373 2.88 13.57 -3.10
N ASN A 374 2.69 14.75 -3.68
CA ASN A 374 1.98 15.82 -3.01
C ASN A 374 0.47 15.65 -3.23
N ILE A 375 -0.30 15.64 -2.14
CA ILE A 375 -1.76 15.56 -2.17
C ILE A 375 -2.34 16.59 -1.21
N SER A 376 -2.87 17.65 -1.79
CA SER A 376 -3.83 18.56 -1.16
C SER A 376 -5.08 18.67 -2.00
N ASN A 377 -6.13 19.33 -1.49
CA ASN A 377 -7.19 19.78 -2.39
C ASN A 377 -6.65 20.82 -3.40
N SER A 378 -7.34 20.96 -4.53
CA SER A 378 -7.06 21.95 -5.58
C SER A 378 -7.76 23.29 -5.31
N GLY A 379 -7.58 24.27 -6.20
CA GLY A 379 -8.20 25.59 -6.12
C GLY A 379 -7.19 26.72 -6.00
N ASP A 380 -7.68 27.90 -5.65
CA ASP A 380 -6.84 29.05 -5.33
C ASP A 380 -6.06 28.83 -4.02
N VAL A 381 -4.96 29.59 -3.91
CA VAL A 381 -4.10 29.64 -2.74
C VAL A 381 -4.58 30.77 -1.84
N VAL A 382 -4.83 30.47 -0.58
CA VAL A 382 -5.49 31.39 0.36
C VAL A 382 -4.78 31.44 1.71
N GLY A 383 -4.97 32.55 2.42
CA GLY A 383 -4.58 32.69 3.83
C GLY A 383 -5.50 31.90 4.76
N ARG A 384 -5.07 31.68 6.02
CA ARG A 384 -5.92 31.02 7.03
C ARG A 384 -7.15 31.86 7.38
N ASP A 385 -7.04 33.18 7.31
CA ASP A 385 -8.13 34.14 7.50
C ASP A 385 -9.22 33.97 6.44
N GLU A 386 -8.86 33.84 5.16
CA GLU A 386 -9.80 33.60 4.07
C GLU A 386 -10.53 32.26 4.24
N ILE A 387 -9.83 31.22 4.71
CA ILE A 387 -10.44 29.94 5.07
C ILE A 387 -11.44 30.13 6.23
N ALA A 388 -11.07 30.87 7.27
CA ALA A 388 -11.96 31.15 8.40
C ALA A 388 -13.21 31.94 7.94
N MET A 389 -13.04 32.95 7.08
CA MET A 389 -14.15 33.69 6.48
C MET A 389 -15.07 32.77 5.67
N ALA A 390 -14.52 31.81 4.93
CA ALA A 390 -15.29 30.82 4.20
C ALA A 390 -16.09 29.90 5.15
N VAL A 391 -15.51 29.50 6.30
CA VAL A 391 -16.23 28.76 7.34
C VAL A 391 -17.37 29.59 7.92
N PHE A 392 -17.13 30.85 8.28
CA PHE A 392 -18.15 31.77 8.81
C PHE A 392 -19.31 31.93 7.83
N THR A 393 -18.99 32.17 6.56
CA THR A 393 -19.97 32.25 5.46
C THR A 393 -20.77 30.94 5.36
N GLY A 394 -20.08 29.79 5.38
CA GLY A 394 -20.70 28.48 5.23
C GLY A 394 -21.65 28.08 6.37
N VAL A 395 -21.52 28.70 7.55
CA VAL A 395 -22.42 28.49 8.70
C VAL A 395 -23.38 29.66 8.93
N GLY A 396 -23.52 30.56 7.96
CA GLY A 396 -24.47 31.66 7.96
C GLY A 396 -24.09 32.84 8.86
N GLN A 397 -22.81 32.99 9.20
CA GLN A 397 -22.28 34.12 9.98
C GLN A 397 -21.54 35.12 9.08
N ASP A 398 -21.44 36.37 9.56
CA ASP A 398 -20.76 37.44 8.83
C ASP A 398 -19.22 37.21 8.79
N PRO A 399 -18.61 37.03 7.60
CA PRO A 399 -17.16 36.85 7.47
C PRO A 399 -16.34 38.04 7.99
N ALA A 400 -16.91 39.26 8.04
CA ALA A 400 -16.23 40.43 8.59
C ALA A 400 -15.94 40.33 10.11
N ASN A 401 -16.47 39.30 10.78
CA ASN A 401 -16.11 39.00 12.17
C ASN A 401 -14.74 38.31 12.31
N VAL A 402 -14.14 37.84 11.23
CA VAL A 402 -12.75 37.36 11.22
C VAL A 402 -11.84 38.57 11.03
N ALA A 403 -10.94 38.81 11.98
CA ALA A 403 -9.96 39.90 11.92
C ALA A 403 -8.62 39.37 11.38
N PRO A 404 -8.20 39.72 10.16
CA PRO A 404 -6.90 39.33 9.63
C PRO A 404 -5.78 39.96 10.43
N VAL A 405 -4.77 39.16 10.80
CA VAL A 405 -3.54 39.63 11.44
C VAL A 405 -2.32 38.98 10.78
N SER A 406 -1.18 39.66 10.79
CA SER A 406 0.09 39.04 10.40
C SER A 406 0.55 38.02 11.44
N THR A 407 1.48 37.13 11.06
CA THR A 407 2.09 36.17 11.98
C THR A 407 2.80 36.89 13.15
N GLU A 408 3.37 38.07 12.91
CA GLU A 408 4.01 38.90 13.94
C GLU A 408 2.98 39.45 14.93
N GLN A 409 1.92 40.09 14.44
CA GLN A 409 0.82 40.59 15.28
C GLN A 409 0.15 39.48 16.08
N TYR A 410 -0.08 38.32 15.47
CA TYR A 410 -0.64 37.17 16.19
C TYR A 410 0.26 36.73 17.34
N ARG A 411 1.59 36.78 17.15
CA ARG A 411 2.58 36.46 18.18
C ARG A 411 2.53 37.41 19.36
N GLU A 412 2.27 38.69 19.12
CA GLU A 412 2.08 39.70 20.18
C GLU A 412 0.80 39.43 20.99
N ILE A 413 -0.24 38.89 20.35
CA ILE A 413 -1.55 38.62 20.98
C ILE A 413 -1.55 37.29 21.74
N ALA A 414 -1.06 36.22 21.12
CA ALA A 414 -1.19 34.84 21.58
C ALA A 414 0.10 34.24 22.18
N GLY A 415 1.23 34.95 22.05
CA GLY A 415 2.54 34.46 22.47
C GLY A 415 3.33 33.75 21.37
N PRO A 416 4.55 33.27 21.68
CA PRO A 416 5.39 32.57 20.72
C PRO A 416 4.78 31.24 20.27
N GLU A 417 4.85 30.96 18.97
CA GLU A 417 4.50 29.67 18.37
C GLU A 417 5.71 29.08 17.64
N ALA A 418 5.68 27.77 17.40
CA ALA A 418 6.65 27.12 16.53
C ALA A 418 6.63 27.80 15.14
N PRO A 419 7.80 28.05 14.52
CA PRO A 419 7.88 28.63 13.19
C PRO A 419 7.09 27.81 12.16
N ARG A 420 6.29 28.51 11.34
CA ARG A 420 5.48 27.92 10.27
C ARG A 420 5.92 28.48 8.93
N PRO A 421 5.92 27.67 7.85
CA PRO A 421 6.20 28.16 6.51
C PRO A 421 5.18 29.23 6.10
N LYS A 422 5.63 30.24 5.36
CA LYS A 422 4.74 31.28 4.82
C LYS A 422 3.92 30.77 3.64
N GLU A 423 4.54 29.96 2.81
CA GLU A 423 3.92 29.30 1.66
C GLU A 423 3.93 27.78 1.91
N SER A 424 2.76 27.14 1.73
CA SER A 424 2.54 25.71 1.92
C SER A 424 1.83 25.09 0.71
N THR A 425 1.85 25.74 -0.45
CA THR A 425 1.14 25.27 -1.63
C THR A 425 1.92 24.17 -2.31
N PHE A 426 1.26 23.05 -2.63
CA PHE A 426 1.88 22.00 -3.43
C PHE A 426 1.58 22.11 -4.91
N ASP A 427 2.55 21.71 -5.74
CA ASP A 427 2.31 21.27 -7.11
C ASP A 427 1.58 19.91 -7.05
N LEU A 428 0.48 19.79 -7.81
CA LEU A 428 -0.37 18.60 -7.87
C LEU A 428 -0.23 17.85 -9.20
N SER A 429 0.63 18.33 -10.11
CA SER A 429 0.77 17.80 -11.46
C SER A 429 1.09 16.29 -11.48
N LYS A 430 1.91 15.82 -10.54
CA LYS A 430 2.30 14.40 -10.45
C LYS A 430 1.12 13.50 -10.10
N ILE A 431 0.34 13.84 -9.06
CA ILE A 431 -0.85 13.06 -8.70
C ILE A 431 -1.92 13.14 -9.79
N GLU A 432 -2.07 14.29 -10.44
CA GLU A 432 -3.00 14.48 -11.56
C GLU A 432 -2.62 13.64 -12.79
N ALA A 433 -1.33 13.47 -13.07
CA ALA A 433 -0.85 12.62 -14.15
C ALA A 433 -1.20 11.13 -13.94
N THR A 434 -1.45 10.69 -12.71
CA THR A 434 -1.96 9.33 -12.41
C THR A 434 -3.46 9.17 -12.70
N GLY A 435 -4.15 10.25 -13.06
CA GLY A 435 -5.60 10.27 -13.31
C GLY A 435 -6.46 10.66 -12.10
N PHE A 436 -5.87 10.90 -10.93
CA PHE A 436 -6.60 11.40 -9.76
C PHE A 436 -6.78 12.92 -9.85
N LYS A 437 -7.98 13.43 -9.58
CA LYS A 437 -8.26 14.88 -9.60
C LYS A 437 -8.64 15.35 -8.21
N PRO A 438 -7.75 16.05 -7.48
CA PRO A 438 -8.08 16.57 -6.18
C PRO A 438 -9.26 17.54 -6.23
N MET A 439 -10.19 17.39 -5.30
CA MET A 439 -11.36 18.25 -5.21
C MET A 439 -10.94 19.70 -4.92
N ASN A 440 -11.69 20.68 -5.43
CA ASN A 440 -11.49 22.07 -5.04
C ASN A 440 -11.77 22.25 -3.54
N TRP A 441 -10.88 22.92 -2.81
CA TRP A 441 -10.96 23.02 -1.36
C TRP A 441 -12.23 23.72 -0.86
N ARG A 442 -12.81 24.66 -1.61
CA ARG A 442 -14.09 25.30 -1.23
C ARG A 442 -15.27 24.33 -1.33
N ALA A 443 -15.28 23.50 -2.37
CA ALA A 443 -16.28 22.44 -2.49
C ALA A 443 -16.12 21.41 -1.38
N ALA A 444 -14.88 21.04 -1.06
CA ALA A 444 -14.56 20.13 0.03
C ALA A 444 -14.99 20.71 1.40
N LEU A 445 -14.79 22.01 1.63
CA LEU A 445 -15.26 22.70 2.83
C LEU A 445 -16.79 22.68 2.93
N ALA A 446 -17.50 22.98 1.83
CA ALA A 446 -18.97 22.93 1.81
C ALA A 446 -19.50 21.52 2.15
N LEU A 447 -18.88 20.47 1.58
CA LEU A 447 -19.21 19.08 1.93
C LEU A 447 -18.93 18.78 3.39
N TYR A 448 -17.77 19.20 3.91
CA TYR A 448 -17.42 19.01 5.32
C TYR A 448 -18.45 19.65 6.26
N LEU A 449 -18.84 20.91 6.00
CA LEU A 449 -19.82 21.60 6.82
C LEU A 449 -21.21 20.94 6.76
N GLY A 450 -21.59 20.35 5.62
CA GLY A 450 -22.86 19.63 5.46
C GLY A 450 -22.85 18.22 6.08
N LEU A 451 -21.72 17.50 6.01
CA LEU A 451 -21.61 16.10 6.46
C LEU A 451 -21.31 15.96 7.95
N TYR A 452 -20.62 16.94 8.55
CA TYR A 452 -20.22 16.92 9.95
C TYR A 452 -20.89 18.07 10.71
N PRO A 453 -22.17 17.94 11.08
CA PRO A 453 -22.90 18.99 11.79
C PRO A 453 -22.22 19.34 13.13
N ALA A 454 -22.51 20.56 13.61
CA ALA A 454 -21.87 21.17 14.77
C ALA A 454 -22.07 20.41 16.08
#